data_AF-A0A2E2RS91-F1
#
_entry.id   AF-A0A2E2RS91-F1
#
_cell.length_a   1.000
_cell.length_b   1.000
_cell.length_c   1.000
_cell.angle_alpha   90.00
_cell.angle_beta   90.00
_cell.angle_gamma   90.00
#
_symmetry.space_group_name_H-M   'P 1'
#
loop_
_entity.id
_entity.type
_entity.pdbx_description
1 polymer ?
#
loop_
_entity_poly.entity_id
_entity_poly.type
_entity_poly.pdbx_seq_one_letter_code
_entity_poly.pdbx_strand_id
1 'polypeptide(L)' 'MADSEYTATLERWSFAHGYYFGAIYGDKKERFADGSVVRTSLNKSKPGKEGDIITTSNSRYLLGKPATT' A
#
# COMPACT_ATOMS: atom_id res chain seq x y z
N MET A 1 -8.38 11.41 -19.28
CA MET A 1 -8.91 10.50 -18.25
C MET A 1 -7.84 10.41 -17.18
N ALA A 2 -8.13 10.86 -15.95
CA ALA A 2 -7.11 11.02 -14.92
C ALA A 2 -6.47 9.67 -14.58
N ASP A 3 -5.19 9.55 -14.93
CA ASP A 3 -4.36 8.40 -14.61
C ASP A 3 -4.38 8.23 -13.10
N SER A 4 -5.09 7.20 -12.65
CA SER A 4 -5.09 6.83 -11.25
C SER A 4 -3.72 6.24 -10.95
N GLU A 5 -2.78 7.12 -10.60
CA GLU A 5 -1.36 6.82 -10.38
C GLU A 5 -1.16 5.62 -9.44
N TYR A 6 -2.15 5.40 -8.56
CA TYR A 6 -2.31 4.25 -7.68
C TYR A 6 -3.73 3.64 -7.69
N THR A 7 -3.80 2.36 -7.34
CA THR A 7 -5.02 1.54 -7.25
C THR A 7 -5.70 1.66 -5.90
N ALA A 8 -4.94 1.83 -4.82
CA ALA A 8 -5.45 1.99 -3.45
C ALA A 8 -4.42 2.73 -2.58
N THR A 9 -4.82 3.19 -1.40
CA THR A 9 -3.92 3.75 -0.38
C THR A 9 -3.66 2.70 0.70
N LEU A 10 -2.41 2.58 1.13
CA LEU A 10 -2.00 1.71 2.23
C LEU A 10 -1.68 2.59 3.45
N GLU A 11 -2.60 2.66 4.39
CA GLU A 11 -2.50 3.42 5.64
C GLU A 11 -2.00 2.55 6.79
N ARG A 12 -1.48 3.21 7.84
CA ARG A 12 -0.95 2.56 9.06
C ARG A 12 0.01 1.43 8.72
N TRP A 13 0.85 1.66 7.72
CA TRP A 13 1.68 0.61 7.16
C TRP A 13 2.96 0.41 7.97
N SER A 14 3.42 -0.83 8.02
CA SER A 14 4.70 -1.24 8.57
C SER A 14 5.47 -2.05 7.54
N PHE A 15 6.79 -1.93 7.57
CA PHE A 15 7.69 -2.62 6.67
C PHE A 15 8.49 -3.66 7.45
N ALA A 16 8.27 -4.93 7.15
CA ALA A 16 8.93 -6.04 7.84
C ALA A 16 9.29 -7.15 6.83
N HIS A 17 10.50 -7.69 6.96
CA HIS A 17 11.01 -8.75 6.09
C HIS A 17 10.90 -8.45 4.59
N GLY A 18 10.99 -7.18 4.20
CA GLY A 18 10.89 -6.74 2.81
C GLY A 18 9.46 -6.49 2.30
N TYR A 19 8.44 -6.76 3.11
CA TYR A 19 7.03 -6.61 2.75
C TYR A 19 6.37 -5.46 3.49
N TYR A 20 5.38 -4.84 2.85
CA TYR A 20 4.50 -3.86 3.51
C TYR A 20 3.25 -4.55 4.03
N PHE A 21 2.90 -4.24 5.26
CA PHE A 21 1.67 -4.64 5.93
C PHE A 21 0.91 -3.38 6.31
N GLY A 22 -0.37 -3.26 5.97
CA GLY A 22 -1.12 -2.05 6.31
C GLY A 22 -2.59 -2.18 5.98
N ALA A 23 -3.37 -1.20 6.43
CA ALA A 23 -4.79 -1.10 6.14
C ALA A 23 -5.00 -0.46 4.77
N ILE A 24 -5.72 -1.13 3.88
CA ILE A 24 -6.00 -0.63 2.54
C ILE A 24 -7.26 0.25 2.55
N TYR A 25 -7.25 1.33 1.77
CA TYR A 25 -8.38 2.23 1.59
C TYR A 25 -8.53 2.64 0.12
N GLY A 26 -9.77 2.81 -0.33
CA GLY A 26 -10.10 3.26 -1.68
C GLY A 26 -9.60 2.30 -2.77
N ASP A 27 -9.67 0.98 -2.56
CA ASP A 27 -9.27 0.00 -3.57
C ASP A 27 -10.21 0.07 -4.79
N LYS A 28 -9.73 0.66 -5.87
CA LYS A 28 -10.47 0.84 -7.14
C LYS A 28 -10.83 -0.48 -7.83
N LYS A 29 -10.25 -1.59 -7.39
CA LYS A 29 -10.53 -2.94 -7.88
C LYS A 29 -11.56 -3.67 -7.01
N GLU A 30 -12.01 -3.05 -5.92
CA GLU A 30 -13.02 -3.59 -5.00
C GLU A 30 -12.68 -5.00 -4.48
N ARG A 31 -11.38 -5.32 -4.36
CA ARG A 31 -10.91 -6.63 -3.88
C ARG A 31 -10.88 -6.70 -2.36
N PHE A 32 -10.76 -5.54 -1.73
CA PHE A 32 -10.64 -5.39 -0.29
C PHE A 32 -11.55 -4.28 0.18
N ALA A 33 -12.22 -4.49 1.31
CA ALA A 33 -12.97 -3.43 1.97
C ALA A 33 -12.01 -2.43 2.62
N ASP A 34 -12.46 -1.18 2.75
CA ASP A 34 -11.70 -0.15 3.45
C ASP A 34 -11.38 -0.56 4.89
N GLY A 35 -10.12 -0.37 5.29
CA GLY A 35 -9.59 -0.79 6.58
C GLY A 35 -9.08 -2.24 6.63
N SER A 36 -9.21 -3.01 5.54
CA SER A 36 -8.69 -4.38 5.50
C SER A 36 -7.17 -4.39 5.62
N VAL A 37 -6.63 -5.16 6.57
CA VAL A 37 -5.18 -5.31 6.73
C VAL A 37 -4.67 -6.30 5.69
N VAL A 38 -3.78 -5.83 4.81
CA VAL A 38 -3.20 -6.62 3.73
C VAL A 38 -1.69 -6.69 3.86
N ARG A 39 -1.13 -7.82 3.42
CA ARG A 39 0.30 -7.98 3.15
C ARG A 39 0.52 -7.81 1.65
N THR A 40 1.31 -6.81 1.27
CA THR A 40 1.73 -6.65 -0.13
C THR A 40 2.70 -7.76 -0.53
N SER A 41 2.66 -8.15 -1.81
CA SER A 41 3.61 -9.13 -2.40
C SER A 41 4.94 -8.48 -2.79
N LEU A 42 5.11 -7.18 -2.54
CA LEU A 42 6.32 -6.46 -2.90
C LEU A 42 7.44 -6.86 -1.95
N ASN A 43 8.54 -7.37 -2.49
CA ASN A 43 9.77 -7.58 -1.74
C ASN A 43 10.74 -6.44 -2.08
N LYS A 44 10.82 -5.43 -1.21
CA LYS A 44 11.81 -4.35 -1.29
C LYS A 44 12.90 -4.58 -0.26
N SER A 45 14.11 -4.11 -0.55
CA SER A 45 15.21 -4.15 0.43
C SER A 45 15.18 -2.98 1.43
N LYS A 46 14.40 -1.93 1.15
CA LYS A 46 14.31 -0.72 1.98
C LYS A 46 12.85 -0.26 2.12
N PRO A 47 12.45 0.28 3.29
CA PRO A 47 11.16 0.93 3.44
C PRO A 47 11.10 2.20 2.58
N GLY A 48 9.91 2.51 2.06
CA GLY A 48 9.58 3.77 1.43
C GLY A 48 9.21 4.81 2.48
N LYS A 49 8.70 5.94 2.01
CA LYS A 49 8.16 7.02 2.86
C LYS A 49 6.68 7.24 2.55
N GLU A 50 6.02 7.95 3.47
CA GLU A 50 4.68 8.50 3.20
C GLU A 50 4.68 9.28 1.89
N GLY A 51 3.64 9.08 1.08
CA GLY A 51 3.47 9.66 -0.25
C GLY A 51 4.13 8.86 -1.38
N ASP A 52 4.99 7.88 -1.09
CA ASP A 52 5.56 7.05 -2.15
C ASP A 52 4.52 6.08 -2.72
N ILE A 53 4.56 5.89 -4.04
CA ILE A 53 3.77 4.85 -4.70
C ILE A 53 4.63 3.59 -4.85
N ILE A 54 4.15 2.49 -4.28
CA ILE A 54 4.75 1.17 -4.45
C ILE A 54 3.98 0.36 -5.49
N THR A 55 4.71 -0.29 -6.39
CA THR A 55 4.11 -1.12 -7.45
C THR A 55 4.36 -2.59 -7.17
N THR A 56 3.29 -3.36 -7.04
CA THR A 56 3.28 -4.83 -7.06
C THR A 56 2.92 -5.33 -8.45
N SER A 57 3.06 -6.63 -8.71
CA SER A 57 2.73 -7.25 -10.00
C SER A 57 1.30 -6.96 -10.48
N ASN A 58 0.34 -6.72 -9.57
CA ASN A 58 -1.07 -6.56 -9.91
C ASN A 58 -1.68 -5.24 -9.44
N SER A 59 -0.94 -4.38 -8.72
CA SER A 59 -1.51 -3.20 -8.05
C SER A 59 -0.46 -2.16 -7.72
N ARG A 60 -0.89 -0.90 -7.68
CA ARG A 60 -0.08 0.22 -7.18
C ARG A 60 -0.71 0.74 -5.90
N TYR A 61 0.08 0.91 -4.85
CA TYR A 61 -0.39 1.39 -3.56
C TYR A 61 0.30 2.71 -3.22
N LEU A 62 -0.47 3.73 -2.88
CA LEU A 62 0.06 4.95 -2.27
C LEU A 62 0.33 4.67 -0.80
N LEU A 63 1.57 4.85 -0.34
CA LEU A 63 1.90 4.76 1.07
C LEU A 63 1.31 5.97 1.80
N GLY A 64 0.32 5.74 2.64
CA GLY A 64 -0.25 6.75 3.54
C GLY A 64 0.64 6.93 4.78
N LYS A 65 0.02 7.18 5.93
CA LYS A 65 0.76 7.36 7.19
C LYS A 65 1.36 6.02 7.64
N PRO A 66 2.65 5.96 7.99
CA PRO A 66 3.22 4.76 8.60
C PRO A 66 2.54 4.48 9.95
N ALA A 67 2.56 3.23 10.38
CA ALA A 67 2.18 2.88 11.75
C ALA A 67 3.17 3.56 12.71
N THR A 68 2.70 4.58 13.43
CA THR A 68 3.40 5.11 14.60
C THR A 68 3.44 4.01 15.66
N THR A 69 4.64 3.48 15.92
CA THR A 69 4.96 2.65 17.09
C THR A 69 4.70 3.42 18.38
#